data_AF-T1GGU3-F1
#
_entry.id   AF-T1GGU3-F1
#
_cell.length_a   1.000
_cell.length_b   1.000
_cell.length_c   1.000
_cell.angle_alpha   90.00
_cell.angle_beta   90.00
_cell.angle_gamma   90.00
#
_symmetry.space_group_name_H-M   'P 1'
#
loop_
_entity.id
_entity.type
_entity.pdbx_description
1 polymer ?
#
loop_
_entity_poly.entity_id
_entity_poly.type
_entity_poly.pdbx_seq_one_letter_code
_entity_poly.pdbx_strand_id
1 'polypeptide(L)'
;MTWPKATIYYKFHDKFNSQYKTKIMKALKKIMEVSCLKFKEGGTWFGLGPHIKIKRDDKQCSSVVGYKGYFGEMNMYLGKCDEIGIIHEFLHAAGLKHEHNARIRDKYININWSNIIPKKQSNFQKYNIDTNFGLPYDFESIMHYASNSLSKNGKPTIVRKNNKKRYITKNKKMSKTILYNAENAKKIIDNCPWDNPSIVWEEIIIIILTLEGMK
;
A
#
# COMPACT_ATOMS: atom_id res chain seq x y z
N MET A 1 -0.86 -3.40 13.14
CA MET A 1 -0.22 -4.72 13.34
C MET A 1 -0.10 -5.38 11.97
N THR A 2 0.66 -6.47 11.86
CA THR A 2 0.75 -7.25 10.62
C THR A 2 -0.28 -8.37 10.59
N TRP A 3 -0.63 -8.85 9.40
CA TRP A 3 -1.52 -10.01 9.25
C TRP A 3 -0.77 -11.30 9.58
N PRO A 4 -1.36 -12.19 10.40
CA PRO A 4 -0.78 -13.52 10.64
C PRO A 4 -0.56 -14.28 9.32
N LYS A 5 0.61 -14.92 9.18
CA LYS A 5 0.98 -15.73 8.00
C LYS A 5 0.82 -15.00 6.67
N ALA A 6 1.01 -13.68 6.67
CA ALA A 6 0.83 -12.81 5.50
C ALA A 6 -0.53 -13.00 4.79
N THR A 7 -1.55 -13.47 5.51
CA THR A 7 -2.86 -13.81 4.94
C THR A 7 -3.88 -12.75 5.32
N ILE A 8 -4.33 -12.00 4.32
CA ILE A 8 -5.37 -10.99 4.45
C ILE A 8 -6.71 -11.66 4.16
N TYR A 9 -7.54 -11.74 5.18
CA TYR A 9 -8.91 -12.20 5.04
C TYR A 9 -9.82 -11.04 4.66
N TYR A 10 -10.77 -11.25 3.76
CA TYR A 10 -11.74 -10.23 3.37
C TYR A 10 -13.14 -10.81 3.15
N LYS A 11 -14.17 -9.97 3.30
CA LYS A 11 -15.54 -10.28 2.90
C LYS A 11 -16.16 -9.11 2.17
N PHE A 12 -16.99 -9.40 1.18
CA PHE A 12 -17.89 -8.42 0.59
C PHE A 12 -19.05 -8.18 1.54
N HIS A 13 -19.03 -7.04 2.23
CA HIS A 13 -20.10 -6.65 3.14
C HIS A 13 -21.31 -6.11 2.35
N ASP A 14 -21.04 -5.39 1.26
CA ASP A 14 -22.09 -4.84 0.38
C ASP A 14 -22.15 -5.59 -0.95
N LYS A 15 -23.21 -5.36 -1.72
CA LYS A 15 -23.38 -5.98 -3.04
C LYS A 15 -22.47 -5.32 -4.08
N PHE A 16 -21.61 -6.14 -4.68
CA PHE A 16 -20.80 -5.79 -5.85
C PHE A 16 -21.22 -6.64 -7.04
N ASN A 17 -21.25 -6.03 -8.24
CA ASN A 17 -21.50 -6.78 -9.47
C ASN A 17 -20.29 -7.70 -9.78
N SER A 18 -20.55 -8.72 -10.60
CA SER A 18 -19.54 -9.73 -10.94
C SER A 18 -18.31 -9.12 -11.63
N GLN A 19 -18.50 -8.11 -12.49
CA GLN A 19 -17.39 -7.45 -13.19
C GLN A 19 -16.43 -6.76 -12.21
N TYR A 20 -16.94 -6.08 -11.19
CA TYR A 20 -16.13 -5.40 -10.19
C TYR A 20 -15.46 -6.39 -9.24
N LYS A 21 -16.14 -7.49 -8.88
CA LYS A 21 -15.51 -8.61 -8.16
C LYS A 21 -14.34 -9.19 -8.95
N THR A 22 -14.50 -9.45 -10.26
CA THR A 22 -13.40 -9.90 -11.14
C THR A 22 -12.24 -8.91 -11.16
N LYS A 23 -12.53 -7.60 -11.19
CA LYS A 23 -11.51 -6.55 -11.11
C LYS A 23 -10.73 -6.60 -9.80
N ILE A 24 -11.43 -6.82 -8.67
CA ILE A 24 -10.80 -7.02 -7.36
C ILE A 24 -9.91 -8.27 -7.39
N MET A 25 -10.43 -9.41 -7.85
CA MET A 25 -9.66 -10.65 -7.92
C MET A 25 -8.40 -10.52 -8.78
N LYS A 26 -8.48 -9.78 -9.89
CA LYS A 26 -7.32 -9.50 -10.75
C LYS A 26 -6.27 -8.62 -10.04
N ALA A 27 -6.71 -7.59 -9.32
CA ALA A 27 -5.81 -6.77 -8.49
C ALA A 27 -5.11 -7.60 -7.40
N LEU A 28 -5.86 -8.47 -6.70
CA LEU A 28 -5.31 -9.38 -5.70
C LEU A 28 -4.28 -10.34 -6.31
N LYS A 29 -4.59 -10.91 -7.48
CA LYS A 29 -3.67 -11.79 -8.22
C LYS A 29 -2.34 -11.08 -8.52
N LYS A 30 -2.39 -9.85 -9.02
CA LYS A 30 -1.18 -9.05 -9.30
C LYS A 30 -0.32 -8.83 -8.06
N ILE A 31 -0.93 -8.63 -6.89
CA ILE A 31 -0.18 -8.51 -5.64
C ILE A 31 0.48 -9.85 -5.29
N MET A 32 -0.25 -10.97 -5.41
CA MET A 32 0.28 -12.32 -5.12
C MET A 32 1.38 -12.77 -6.09
N GLU A 33 1.38 -12.27 -7.33
CA GLU A 33 2.42 -12.58 -8.34
C GLU A 33 3.79 -11.96 -7.99
N VAL A 34 3.82 -10.90 -7.19
CA VAL A 34 5.06 -10.16 -6.85
C VAL A 34 5.30 -10.09 -5.34
N SER A 35 4.58 -10.90 -4.55
CA SER A 35 4.74 -10.93 -3.10
C SER A 35 4.29 -12.28 -2.54
N CYS A 36 4.61 -12.55 -1.28
CA CYS A 36 4.08 -13.72 -0.59
C CYS A 36 2.77 -13.45 0.19
N LEU A 37 2.12 -12.31 -0.05
CA LEU A 37 0.80 -12.04 0.50
C LEU A 37 -0.21 -13.06 -0.03
N LYS A 38 -1.14 -13.47 0.83
CA LYS A 38 -2.26 -14.35 0.47
C LYS A 38 -3.55 -13.62 0.74
N PHE A 39 -4.52 -13.78 -0.15
CA PHE A 39 -5.87 -13.24 0.05
C PHE A 39 -6.86 -14.38 0.12
N LYS A 40 -7.69 -14.38 1.17
CA LYS A 40 -8.72 -15.40 1.37
C LYS A 40 -10.06 -14.74 1.65
N GLU A 41 -11.08 -15.10 0.88
CA GLU A 41 -12.44 -14.70 1.22
C GLU A 41 -12.88 -15.42 2.50
N GLY A 42 -13.49 -14.70 3.43
CA GLY A 42 -13.88 -15.19 4.74
C GLY A 42 -13.21 -14.44 5.88
N GLY A 43 -12.94 -15.16 6.97
CA GLY A 43 -12.33 -14.66 8.20
C GLY A 43 -11.33 -15.68 8.74
N THR A 44 -10.43 -15.23 9.60
CA THR A 44 -9.29 -16.04 10.12
C THR A 44 -9.69 -17.37 10.76
N TRP A 45 -10.79 -17.41 11.53
CA TRP A 45 -11.26 -18.59 12.25
C TRP A 45 -12.59 -19.09 11.69
N PHE A 46 -12.59 -20.24 11.00
CA PHE A 46 -13.78 -20.85 10.38
C PHE A 46 -14.62 -19.88 9.52
N GLY A 47 -13.98 -18.89 8.92
CA GLY A 47 -14.68 -17.86 8.15
C GLY A 47 -15.34 -16.75 8.98
N LEU A 48 -15.27 -16.77 10.32
CA LEU A 48 -15.93 -15.81 11.22
C LEU A 48 -14.97 -14.79 11.85
N GLY A 49 -13.68 -15.10 11.89
CA GLY A 49 -12.68 -14.23 12.51
C GLY A 49 -12.40 -12.90 11.76
N PRO A 50 -11.49 -12.08 12.30
CA PRO A 50 -11.10 -10.78 11.72
C PRO A 50 -10.81 -10.80 10.23
N HIS A 51 -11.36 -9.83 9.52
CA HIS A 51 -11.26 -9.69 8.07
C HIS A 51 -11.52 -8.24 7.65
N ILE A 52 -11.03 -7.90 6.46
CA ILE A 52 -11.39 -6.66 5.77
C ILE A 52 -12.86 -6.73 5.35
N LYS A 53 -13.66 -5.77 5.78
CA LYS A 53 -15.04 -5.57 5.34
C LYS A 53 -15.03 -4.66 4.11
N ILE A 54 -15.18 -5.25 2.93
CA ILE A 54 -15.26 -4.52 1.67
C ILE A 54 -16.68 -3.96 1.53
N LYS A 55 -16.79 -2.64 1.66
CA LYS A 55 -18.02 -1.86 1.55
C LYS A 55 -18.01 -1.07 0.25
N ARG A 56 -19.20 -0.81 -0.30
CA ARG A 56 -19.35 -0.06 -1.53
C ARG A 56 -19.35 1.44 -1.29
N ASP A 57 -18.44 2.15 -1.95
CA ASP A 57 -18.44 3.62 -2.00
C ASP A 57 -17.98 4.10 -3.37
N ASP A 58 -18.90 4.67 -4.14
CA ASP A 58 -18.62 5.15 -5.49
C ASP A 58 -17.93 6.53 -5.49
N LYS A 59 -17.77 7.18 -4.33
CA LYS A 59 -17.17 8.51 -4.19
C LYS A 59 -15.70 8.49 -3.77
N GLN A 60 -15.23 7.38 -3.19
CA GLN A 60 -13.86 7.28 -2.68
C GLN A 60 -13.32 5.84 -2.70
N CYS A 61 -11.99 5.75 -2.72
CA CYS A 61 -11.22 4.53 -2.47
C CYS A 61 -10.46 4.75 -1.16
N SER A 62 -10.61 3.85 -0.19
CA SER A 62 -9.86 3.93 1.07
C SER A 62 -9.83 2.60 1.81
N SER A 63 -8.82 2.40 2.63
CA SER A 63 -8.69 1.24 3.49
C SER A 63 -8.03 1.61 4.82
N VAL A 64 -8.24 0.76 5.82
CA VAL A 64 -7.44 0.77 7.03
C VAL A 64 -5.97 0.43 6.73
N VAL A 65 -5.06 0.95 7.55
CA VAL A 65 -3.64 0.57 7.49
C VAL A 65 -3.36 -0.60 8.42
N GLY A 66 -3.04 -1.76 7.83
CA GLY A 66 -2.63 -2.98 8.53
C GLY A 66 -3.74 -3.70 9.29
N TYR A 67 -3.36 -4.82 9.90
CA TYR A 67 -4.23 -5.61 10.77
C TYR A 67 -4.55 -4.83 12.07
N LYS A 68 -5.82 -4.85 12.47
CA LYS A 68 -6.35 -4.17 13.66
C LYS A 68 -6.67 -5.09 14.84
N GLY A 69 -6.41 -6.40 14.72
CA GLY A 69 -6.69 -7.35 15.79
C GLY A 69 -8.14 -7.86 15.78
N TYR A 70 -8.50 -8.60 16.83
CA TYR A 70 -9.79 -9.30 16.91
C TYR A 70 -10.99 -8.36 16.97
N PHE A 71 -10.89 -7.32 17.80
CA PHE A 71 -11.96 -6.34 18.01
C PHE A 71 -11.85 -5.12 17.10
N GLY A 72 -10.85 -5.09 16.22
CA GLY A 72 -10.59 -3.94 15.35
C GLY A 72 -11.51 -3.92 14.14
N GLU A 73 -12.18 -2.80 13.91
CA GLU A 73 -12.91 -2.60 12.66
C GLU A 73 -11.94 -2.37 11.49
N MET A 74 -12.12 -3.14 10.42
CA MET A 74 -11.25 -3.14 9.25
C MET A 74 -12.05 -2.90 7.97
N ASN A 75 -12.58 -1.69 7.82
CA ASN A 75 -13.35 -1.31 6.63
C ASN A 75 -12.44 -0.94 5.46
N MET A 76 -12.84 -1.37 4.27
CA MET A 76 -12.30 -0.91 2.99
C MET A 76 -13.46 -0.44 2.12
N TYR A 77 -13.35 0.74 1.54
CA TYR A 77 -14.39 1.34 0.71
C TYR A 77 -13.93 1.32 -0.75
N LEU A 78 -14.71 0.65 -1.61
CA LEU A 78 -14.46 0.51 -3.04
C LEU A 78 -15.77 0.71 -3.81
N GLY A 79 -15.77 1.32 -5.00
CA GLY A 79 -17.02 1.42 -5.79
C GLY A 79 -16.85 1.94 -7.21
N LYS A 80 -15.82 2.77 -7.43
CA LYS A 80 -15.36 3.19 -8.77
C LYS A 80 -13.84 3.22 -8.92
N CYS A 81 -13.14 2.50 -8.05
CA CYS A 81 -11.69 2.42 -8.07
C CYS A 81 -11.22 1.73 -9.35
N ASP A 82 -10.18 2.25 -9.99
CA ASP A 82 -9.46 1.54 -11.03
C ASP A 82 -8.66 0.36 -10.43
N GLU A 83 -8.05 -0.45 -11.28
CA GLU A 83 -7.28 -1.62 -10.81
C GLU A 83 -6.11 -1.19 -9.93
N ILE A 84 -5.45 -0.08 -10.26
CA ILE A 84 -4.35 0.52 -9.48
C ILE A 84 -4.85 0.98 -8.11
N GLY A 85 -6.00 1.65 -8.05
CA GLY A 85 -6.62 2.07 -6.80
C GLY A 85 -6.99 0.88 -5.91
N ILE A 86 -7.53 -0.20 -6.48
CA ILE A 86 -7.81 -1.42 -5.70
C ILE A 86 -6.52 -2.00 -5.12
N ILE A 87 -5.46 -2.10 -5.93
CA ILE A 87 -4.15 -2.56 -5.44
C ILE A 87 -3.66 -1.66 -4.30
N HIS A 88 -3.72 -0.33 -4.46
CA HIS A 88 -3.34 0.64 -3.43
C HIS A 88 -4.07 0.40 -2.09
N GLU A 89 -5.38 0.18 -2.13
CA GLU A 89 -6.17 -0.05 -0.92
C GLU A 89 -5.84 -1.39 -0.23
N PHE A 90 -5.57 -2.44 -1.01
CA PHE A 90 -5.13 -3.72 -0.43
C PHE A 90 -3.72 -3.65 0.14
N LEU A 91 -2.85 -2.80 -0.41
CA LEU A 91 -1.54 -2.55 0.16
C LEU A 91 -1.62 -1.74 1.46
N HIS A 92 -2.55 -0.80 1.57
CA HIS A 92 -2.90 -0.22 2.87
C HIS A 92 -3.34 -1.28 3.87
N ALA A 93 -4.26 -2.17 3.47
CA ALA A 93 -4.70 -3.27 4.33
C ALA A 93 -3.53 -4.19 4.76
N ALA A 94 -2.53 -4.38 3.90
CA ALA A 94 -1.31 -5.11 4.21
C ALA A 94 -0.40 -4.38 5.23
N GLY A 95 -0.54 -3.07 5.37
CA GLY A 95 0.19 -2.25 6.34
C GLY A 95 1.03 -1.14 5.73
N LEU A 96 1.04 -1.01 4.40
CA LEU A 96 1.80 0.04 3.73
C LEU A 96 1.15 1.41 3.96
N LYS A 97 1.99 2.42 4.12
CA LYS A 97 1.61 3.81 4.28
C LYS A 97 1.98 4.57 3.02
N HIS A 98 1.45 5.79 2.84
CA HIS A 98 1.84 6.57 1.68
C HIS A 98 3.31 6.97 1.74
N GLU A 99 3.97 6.89 0.59
CA GLU A 99 5.39 7.23 0.44
C GLU A 99 5.66 8.70 0.80
N HIS A 100 4.73 9.61 0.44
CA HIS A 100 4.85 11.03 0.78
C HIS A 100 4.60 11.33 2.26
N ASN A 101 4.26 10.34 3.09
CA ASN A 101 4.23 10.48 4.54
C ASN A 101 5.51 9.95 5.22
N ALA A 102 6.46 9.42 4.45
CA ALA A 102 7.72 8.91 4.97
C ALA A 102 8.46 9.97 5.81
N ARG A 103 9.11 9.53 6.88
CA ARG A 103 9.92 10.40 7.75
C ARG A 103 11.00 11.16 6.96
N ILE A 104 11.57 10.51 5.95
CA ILE A 104 12.67 11.04 5.11
C ILE A 104 12.20 11.90 3.94
N ARG A 105 10.89 12.04 3.70
CA ARG A 105 10.36 12.64 2.47
C ARG A 105 10.89 14.03 2.16
N ASP A 106 11.20 14.84 3.19
CA ASP A 106 11.56 16.24 3.02
C ASP A 106 12.96 16.39 2.40
N LYS A 107 13.71 15.29 2.25
CA LYS A 107 14.92 15.20 1.42
C LYS A 107 14.59 15.14 -0.08
N TYR A 108 13.39 14.68 -0.45
CA TYR A 108 13.01 14.30 -1.82
C TYR A 108 11.90 15.17 -2.40
N ILE A 109 10.95 15.62 -1.58
CA ILE A 109 9.78 16.40 -1.98
C ILE A 109 9.56 17.63 -1.11
N ASN A 110 8.83 18.61 -1.66
CA ASN A 110 8.25 19.73 -0.93
C ASN A 110 6.72 19.63 -0.96
N ILE A 111 6.08 19.95 0.17
CA ILE A 111 4.63 20.04 0.30
C ILE A 111 4.18 21.50 0.16
N ASN A 112 3.35 21.78 -0.84
CA ASN A 112 2.76 23.10 -1.06
C ASN A 112 1.45 23.24 -0.28
N TRP A 113 1.56 23.51 1.03
CA TRP A 113 0.42 23.55 1.96
C TRP A 113 -0.71 24.50 1.54
N SER A 114 -0.37 25.60 0.88
CA SER A 114 -1.33 26.59 0.37
C SER A 114 -2.22 26.05 -0.75
N ASN A 115 -1.79 25.01 -1.49
CA ASN A 115 -2.57 24.38 -2.54
C ASN A 115 -3.49 23.25 -2.02
N ILE A 116 -3.35 22.82 -0.77
CA ILE A 116 -4.11 21.68 -0.21
C ILE A 116 -5.47 22.15 0.30
N ILE A 117 -6.51 21.33 0.09
CA ILE A 117 -7.83 21.54 0.72
C ILE A 117 -7.64 21.60 2.24
N PRO A 118 -8.06 22.68 2.95
CA PRO A 118 -7.73 22.87 4.36
C PRO A 118 -8.05 21.66 5.27
N LYS A 119 -9.24 21.07 5.10
CA LYS A 119 -9.69 19.88 5.85
C LYS A 119 -8.92 18.59 5.53
N LYS A 120 -7.99 18.62 4.58
CA LYS A 120 -7.22 17.45 4.11
C LYS A 120 -5.72 17.56 4.38
N GLN A 121 -5.25 18.66 4.99
CA GLN A 121 -3.82 18.85 5.30
C GLN A 121 -3.23 17.74 6.18
N SER A 122 -4.02 17.14 7.08
CA SER A 122 -3.57 16.01 7.91
C SER A 122 -3.05 14.81 7.10
N ASN A 123 -3.57 14.58 5.88
CA ASN A 123 -3.12 13.50 4.98
C ASN A 123 -1.68 13.70 4.46
N PHE A 124 -1.10 14.87 4.67
CA PHE A 124 0.26 15.21 4.28
C PHE A 124 1.20 15.26 5.49
N GLN A 125 0.79 14.85 6.69
CA GLN A 125 1.68 14.83 7.85
C GLN A 125 2.67 13.67 7.80
N LYS A 126 3.89 13.85 8.31
CA LYS A 126 4.89 12.76 8.33
C LYS A 126 4.52 11.73 9.39
N TYR A 127 4.93 10.49 9.16
CA TYR A 127 5.09 9.54 10.23
C TYR A 127 6.40 9.79 10.98
N ASN A 128 6.35 9.65 12.30
CA ASN A 128 7.54 9.74 13.16
C ASN A 128 8.36 8.44 13.17
N ILE A 129 7.76 7.34 12.72
CA ILE A 129 8.43 6.03 12.57
C ILE A 129 8.99 5.87 11.16
N ASP A 130 9.94 4.95 10.99
CA ASP A 130 10.31 4.52 9.65
C ASP A 130 9.16 3.74 9.01
N THR A 131 8.78 4.15 7.81
CA THR A 131 7.74 3.55 6.98
C THR A 131 8.28 3.08 5.64
N ASN A 132 9.58 3.26 5.42
CA ASN A 132 10.27 2.93 4.19
C ASN A 132 11.14 1.68 4.36
N PHE A 133 11.28 1.17 5.59
CA PHE A 133 11.93 -0.12 5.90
C PHE A 133 13.39 -0.12 5.41
N GLY A 134 14.11 0.97 5.70
CA GLY A 134 15.49 1.15 5.23
C GLY A 134 15.65 1.43 3.72
N LEU A 135 14.58 1.38 2.92
CA LEU A 135 14.67 1.55 1.48
C LEU A 135 14.74 3.01 1.04
N PRO A 136 15.33 3.28 -0.13
CA PRO A 136 15.29 4.59 -0.76
C PRO A 136 13.86 5.06 -1.06
N TYR A 137 13.68 6.38 -1.09
CA TYR A 137 12.40 7.00 -1.43
C TYR A 137 11.97 6.69 -2.87
N ASP A 138 10.75 6.19 -3.07
CA ASP A 138 10.26 5.76 -4.39
C ASP A 138 9.17 6.71 -4.95
N PHE A 139 9.56 7.55 -5.90
CA PHE A 139 8.63 8.45 -6.60
C PHE A 139 7.61 7.73 -7.49
N GLU A 140 7.89 6.50 -7.90
CA GLU A 140 7.01 5.68 -8.75
C GLU A 140 6.14 4.72 -7.93
N SER A 141 6.29 4.72 -6.59
CA SER A 141 5.51 3.89 -5.69
C SER A 141 4.01 4.09 -5.92
N ILE A 142 3.27 2.98 -6.05
CA ILE A 142 1.81 2.99 -6.07
C ILE A 142 1.22 3.68 -4.83
N MET A 143 1.96 3.65 -3.71
CA MET A 143 1.62 4.30 -2.44
C MET A 143 1.94 5.81 -2.44
N HIS A 144 2.61 6.35 -3.44
CA HIS A 144 2.86 7.78 -3.52
C HIS A 144 1.64 8.53 -4.08
N TYR A 145 1.27 9.65 -3.46
CA TYR A 145 0.25 10.55 -4.01
C TYR A 145 0.66 11.14 -5.36
N ALA A 146 -0.33 11.49 -6.19
CA ALA A 146 -0.07 12.28 -7.38
C ALA A 146 0.27 13.72 -7.00
N SER A 147 0.97 14.42 -7.89
CA SER A 147 1.48 15.77 -7.62
C SER A 147 0.37 16.77 -7.26
N ASN A 148 -0.87 16.57 -7.74
CA ASN A 148 -2.04 17.41 -7.48
C ASN A 148 -3.10 16.74 -6.57
N SER A 149 -2.76 15.64 -5.89
CA SER A 149 -3.69 14.97 -4.97
C SER A 149 -4.18 15.96 -3.91
N LEU A 150 -5.50 15.96 -3.65
CA LEU A 150 -6.17 16.80 -2.65
C LEU A 150 -5.90 18.31 -2.81
N SER A 151 -5.65 18.74 -4.06
CA SER A 151 -5.49 20.15 -4.42
C SER A 151 -6.82 20.89 -4.44
N LYS A 152 -6.85 22.12 -3.92
CA LYS A 152 -8.02 23.01 -3.95
C LYS A 152 -8.11 23.87 -5.22
N ASN A 153 -7.03 23.93 -6.00
CA ASN A 153 -6.88 24.87 -7.13
C ASN A 153 -6.23 24.20 -8.36
N GLY A 154 -6.17 22.86 -8.39
CA GLY A 154 -5.54 22.08 -9.47
C GLY A 154 -4.01 22.17 -9.54
N LYS A 155 -3.38 23.09 -8.79
CA LYS A 155 -1.92 23.26 -8.73
C LYS A 155 -1.28 22.14 -7.89
N PRO A 156 0.01 21.82 -8.12
CA PRO A 156 0.73 20.80 -7.38
C PRO A 156 0.71 21.02 -5.85
N THR A 157 0.27 20.01 -5.11
CA THR A 157 0.42 19.90 -3.64
C THR A 157 1.74 19.25 -3.25
N ILE A 158 2.33 18.42 -4.13
CA ILE A 158 3.64 17.79 -3.95
C ILE A 158 4.52 18.07 -5.15
N VAL A 159 5.78 18.51 -4.93
CA VAL A 159 6.78 18.72 -5.98
C VAL A 159 8.13 18.11 -5.60
N ARG A 160 8.94 17.70 -6.58
CA ARG A 160 10.30 17.22 -6.32
C ARG A 160 11.20 18.36 -5.82
N LYS A 161 12.01 18.09 -4.80
CA LYS A 161 12.88 19.09 -4.16
C LYS A 161 13.90 19.68 -5.15
N ASN A 162 14.44 18.85 -6.04
CA ASN A 162 15.52 19.25 -6.95
C ASN A 162 15.04 19.86 -8.28
N ASN A 163 13.74 19.89 -8.57
CA ASN A 163 13.29 20.33 -9.90
C ASN A 163 12.09 21.28 -9.94
N LYS A 164 11.40 21.58 -8.82
CA LYS A 164 10.15 22.39 -8.74
C LYS A 164 9.03 22.03 -9.75
N LYS A 165 9.26 21.07 -10.65
CA LYS A 165 8.35 20.61 -11.69
C LYS A 165 7.46 19.50 -11.16
N ARG A 166 6.26 19.45 -11.72
CA ARG A 166 5.27 18.40 -11.52
C ARG A 166 5.92 17.05 -11.89
N TYR A 167 5.88 16.07 -11.00
CA TYR A 167 6.20 14.69 -11.38
C TYR A 167 4.95 14.04 -11.99
N ILE A 168 5.13 13.33 -13.09
CA ILE A 168 4.05 12.67 -13.81
C ILE A 168 3.92 11.26 -13.25
N THR A 169 2.82 10.96 -12.56
CA THR A 169 2.50 9.62 -12.04
C THR A 169 1.88 8.73 -13.12
N LYS A 170 2.48 8.67 -14.30
CA LYS A 170 1.97 7.83 -15.40
C LYS A 170 2.26 6.33 -15.18
N ASN A 171 3.35 6.01 -14.48
CA ASN A 171 3.83 4.65 -14.30
C ASN A 171 3.91 4.29 -12.81
N LYS A 172 2.77 4.33 -12.10
CA LYS A 172 2.72 3.82 -10.74
C LYS A 172 3.06 2.33 -10.75
N LYS A 173 4.14 1.95 -10.08
CA LYS A 173 4.57 0.56 -9.94
C LYS A 173 4.16 0.06 -8.57
N MET A 174 3.75 -1.21 -8.49
CA MET A 174 3.76 -1.93 -7.22
C MET A 174 5.19 -1.79 -6.70
N SER A 175 5.34 -0.98 -5.65
CA SER A 175 6.63 -0.41 -5.26
C SER A 175 7.69 -1.51 -5.09
N LYS A 176 8.97 -1.19 -5.29
CA LYS A 176 10.07 -2.01 -4.76
C LYS A 176 9.83 -2.33 -3.28
N THR A 177 9.22 -1.41 -2.54
CA THR A 177 8.79 -1.59 -1.16
C THR A 177 7.79 -2.74 -0.96
N ILE A 178 7.16 -3.39 -1.94
CA ILE A 178 6.35 -4.62 -1.71
C ILE A 178 7.25 -5.86 -1.73
N LEU A 179 8.23 -5.89 -2.64
CA LEU A 179 9.26 -6.92 -2.72
C LEU A 179 10.14 -6.88 -1.46
N TYR A 180 10.41 -5.68 -0.95
CA TYR A 180 11.31 -5.42 0.18
C TYR A 180 10.60 -5.04 1.50
N ASN A 181 9.29 -4.78 1.55
CA ASN A 181 8.53 -4.67 2.83
C ASN A 181 8.49 -5.98 3.60
N ALA A 182 8.81 -7.03 2.89
CA ALA A 182 9.50 -8.13 3.48
C ALA A 182 10.82 -7.58 4.12
N GLU A 183 10.78 -6.74 5.15
CA GLU A 183 11.73 -6.76 6.28
C GLU A 183 10.96 -6.90 7.62
N ASN A 184 9.63 -6.76 7.55
CA ASN A 184 8.78 -7.83 8.06
C ASN A 184 9.07 -9.18 7.37
N ALA A 185 9.89 -9.25 6.32
CA ALA A 185 10.43 -10.46 5.68
C ALA A 185 10.96 -11.33 6.74
N LYS A 186 11.76 -10.90 7.72
CA LYS A 186 12.32 -11.93 8.57
C LYS A 186 11.20 -12.72 9.29
N LYS A 187 10.14 -12.03 9.74
CA LYS A 187 8.92 -12.63 10.32
C LYS A 187 7.91 -13.19 9.31
N ILE A 188 7.95 -12.73 8.07
CA ILE A 188 7.06 -13.13 6.96
C ILE A 188 7.70 -14.27 6.17
N ILE A 189 9.01 -14.31 5.96
CA ILE A 189 9.93 -15.39 5.52
C ILE A 189 9.93 -16.52 6.54
N ASP A 190 9.92 -16.24 7.85
CA ASP A 190 9.62 -17.29 8.85
C ASP A 190 8.22 -17.92 8.64
N ASN A 191 7.32 -17.27 7.88
CA ASN A 191 5.95 -17.72 7.60
C ASN A 191 5.63 -17.88 6.09
N CYS A 192 6.60 -17.66 5.20
CA CYS A 192 6.45 -17.69 3.75
C CYS A 192 7.31 -18.87 3.31
N PRO A 193 6.69 -19.94 2.77
CA PRO A 193 7.44 -21.10 2.30
C PRO A 193 8.52 -20.64 1.32
N TRP A 194 9.73 -21.15 1.50
CA TRP A 194 10.91 -20.88 0.65
C TRP A 194 10.73 -21.38 -0.79
N ASP A 195 9.63 -22.06 -1.04
CA ASP A 195 9.27 -22.83 -2.21
C ASP A 195 8.19 -22.13 -3.07
N ASN A 196 8.07 -20.79 -2.99
CA ASN A 196 7.24 -20.03 -3.91
C ASN A 196 8.02 -19.67 -5.21
N PRO A 197 7.69 -20.30 -6.36
CA PRO A 197 8.40 -20.07 -7.63
C PRO A 197 8.10 -18.71 -8.28
N SER A 198 7.16 -17.91 -7.74
CA SER A 198 6.82 -16.57 -8.27
C SER A 198 7.72 -15.45 -7.70
N ILE A 199 8.61 -15.76 -6.76
CA ILE A 199 9.53 -14.77 -6.17
C ILE A 199 10.82 -14.74 -6.98
N VAL A 200 11.19 -13.57 -7.52
CA VAL A 200 12.48 -13.35 -8.18
C VAL A 200 13.56 -13.22 -7.10
N TRP A 201 14.12 -14.36 -6.70
CA TRP A 201 15.09 -14.46 -5.60
C TRP A 201 16.40 -13.71 -5.86
N GLU A 202 16.78 -13.50 -7.13
CA GLU A 202 18.02 -12.80 -7.50
C GLU A 202 18.05 -11.33 -7.05
N GLU A 203 16.93 -10.60 -7.20
CA GLU A 203 16.86 -9.20 -6.74
C GLU A 203 16.89 -9.11 -5.20
N ILE A 204 16.28 -10.09 -4.51
CA ILE A 204 16.25 -10.18 -3.05
C ILE A 204 17.65 -10.45 -2.48
N ILE A 205 18.43 -11.35 -3.09
CA ILE A 205 19.79 -11.69 -2.66
C ILE A 205 20.73 -10.49 -2.77
N ILE A 206 20.67 -9.75 -3.88
CA ILE A 206 21.51 -8.55 -4.09
C ILE A 206 21.26 -7.51 -3.00
N ILE A 207 20.00 -7.36 -2.55
CA ILE A 207 19.64 -6.37 -1.53
C ILE A 207 19.94 -6.85 -0.11
N ILE A 208 19.79 -8.14 0.21
CA ILE A 208 20.27 -8.70 1.49
C ILE A 208 21.78 -8.46 1.64
N LEU A 209 22.56 -8.75 0.58
CA LEU A 209 24.01 -8.50 0.58
C LEU A 209 24.35 -7.00 0.69
N THR A 210 23.53 -6.13 0.12
CA THR A 210 23.69 -4.67 0.25
C THR A 210 23.41 -4.19 1.67
N LEU A 211 22.39 -4.74 2.35
CA LEU A 211 22.02 -4.38 3.72
C LEU A 211 22.98 -4.96 4.77
N GLU A 212 23.51 -6.16 4.54
CA GLU A 212 24.51 -6.78 5.42
C GLU A 212 25.89 -6.13 5.28
N GLY A 213 26.25 -5.60 4.11
CA GLY A 213 27.46 -4.81 3.88
C GLY A 213 27.41 -3.37 4.39
N MET A 214 26.29 -2.93 4.98
CA MET A 214 26.12 -1.62 5.63
C MET A 214 26.23 -1.69 7.17
N LYS A 215 26.67 -2.82 7.74
CA LYS A 215 26.99 -2.96 9.16
C LYS A 215 28.45 -2.70 9.46
#